data_AF-A0A077ZNU3-F1
#
_entry.id   AF-A0A077ZNU3-F1
#
_cell.length_a   1.000
_cell.length_b   1.000
_cell.length_c   1.000
_cell.angle_alpha   90.00
_cell.angle_beta   90.00
_cell.angle_gamma   90.00
#
_symmetry.space_group_name_H-M   'P 1'
#
loop_
_entity.id
_entity.type
_entity.pdbx_description
1 polymer ?
#
loop_
_entity_poly.entity_id
_entity_poly.type
_entity_poly.pdbx_seq_one_letter_code
_entity_poly.pdbx_strand_id
1 'polypeptide(L)'
;MIPDVRIHRFALRTAANYPDSIGLAFINGNHSLVSGSYQCALLEYFFILRRCPSNPLIYLLIGVTLINIASRRGILQKCDCCMQGFSFLAKYEEIRGSCQEVCYNMGRAMHQMGLVNVAVEYYRQTLAMEPDVRSPHSFGFDLRPLAVHNLICMYNQSNNITAAKDLMQKYLLV
;
A
#
# COMPACT_ATOMS: atom_id res chain seq x y z
N MET A 1 -17.84 4.97 -5.50
CA MET A 1 -18.47 5.48 -4.26
C MET A 1 -17.99 6.91 -4.09
N ILE A 2 -18.87 7.92 -4.18
CA ILE A 2 -18.49 9.31 -3.88
C ILE A 2 -18.20 9.33 -2.37
N PRO A 3 -16.97 9.64 -1.90
CA PRO A 3 -16.70 9.76 -0.48
C PRO A 3 -17.68 10.76 0.12
N ASP A 4 -18.27 10.47 1.27
CA ASP A 4 -19.20 11.40 1.91
C ASP A 4 -18.44 12.67 2.32
N VAL A 5 -18.51 13.69 1.46
CA VAL A 5 -17.84 14.98 1.63
C VAL A 5 -18.22 15.63 2.97
N ARG A 6 -19.36 15.25 3.57
CA ARG A 6 -19.77 15.74 4.90
C ARG A 6 -18.80 15.29 5.99
N ILE A 7 -18.35 14.04 5.97
CA ILE A 7 -17.43 13.48 6.97
C ILE A 7 -16.09 14.21 6.89
N HIS A 8 -15.59 14.45 5.68
CA HIS A 8 -14.32 15.16 5.50
C HIS A 8 -14.40 16.62 5.95
N ARG A 9 -15.47 17.35 5.60
CA ARG A 9 -15.68 18.72 6.09
C ARG A 9 -15.79 18.78 7.61
N PHE A 10 -16.44 17.79 8.21
CA PHE A 10 -16.49 17.67 9.66
C PHE A 10 -15.08 17.44 10.23
N ALA A 11 -14.31 16.49 9.69
CA ALA A 11 -12.95 16.19 10.13
C ALA A 11 -12.01 17.40 10.01
N LEU A 12 -12.09 18.18 8.93
CA LEU A 12 -11.32 19.42 8.76
C LEU A 12 -11.70 20.51 9.77
N ARG A 13 -13.00 20.73 10.00
CA ARG A 13 -13.49 21.70 11.00
C ARG A 13 -13.06 21.30 12.41
N THR A 14 -13.16 20.01 12.73
CA THR A 14 -12.72 19.48 14.02
C THR A 14 -11.19 19.57 14.15
N ALA A 15 -10.43 19.32 13.08
CA ALA A 15 -8.97 19.48 13.10
C ALA A 15 -8.53 20.93 13.36
N ALA A 16 -9.29 21.93 12.90
CA ALA A 16 -9.03 23.33 13.25
C ALA A 16 -9.16 23.61 14.76
N ASN A 17 -10.05 22.89 15.45
CA ASN A 17 -10.21 22.99 16.91
C ASN A 17 -9.20 22.14 17.69
N TYR A 18 -8.63 21.11 17.04
CA TYR A 18 -7.69 20.16 17.65
C TYR A 18 -6.48 19.92 16.72
N PRO A 19 -5.64 20.95 16.46
CA PRO A 19 -4.59 20.88 15.44
C PRO A 19 -3.48 19.86 15.76
N ASP A 20 -3.31 19.49 17.03
CA ASP A 20 -2.31 18.49 17.45
C ASP A 20 -2.81 17.04 17.38
N SER A 21 -4.06 16.81 16.99
CA SER A 21 -4.63 15.46 16.95
C SER A 21 -4.07 14.64 15.79
N ILE A 22 -3.17 13.70 16.12
CA ILE A 22 -2.57 12.74 15.17
C ILE A 22 -3.65 11.88 14.50
N GLY A 23 -4.69 11.49 15.24
CA GLY A 23 -5.80 10.70 14.71
C GLY A 23 -6.60 11.45 13.63
N LEU A 24 -6.87 12.75 13.84
CA LEU A 24 -7.53 13.58 12.82
C LEU A 24 -6.62 13.79 11.61
N ALA A 25 -5.32 13.99 11.81
CA ALA A 25 -4.35 14.07 10.72
C ALA A 25 -4.34 12.77 9.88
N PHE A 26 -4.41 11.59 10.51
CA PHE A 26 -4.53 10.33 9.77
C PHE A 26 -5.81 10.27 8.94
N ILE A 27 -6.95 10.65 9.51
CA ILE A 27 -8.24 10.64 8.80
C ILE A 27 -8.20 11.61 7.60
N ASN A 28 -7.72 12.84 7.80
CA ASN A 28 -7.63 13.87 6.77
C ASN A 28 -6.64 13.48 5.66
N GLY A 29 -5.48 12.93 6.04
CA GLY A 29 -4.47 12.43 5.10
C GLY A 29 -5.00 11.28 4.25
N ASN A 30 -5.64 10.28 4.87
CA ASN A 30 -6.22 9.14 4.15
C ASN A 30 -7.36 9.57 3.22
N HIS A 31 -8.23 10.48 3.67
CA HIS A 31 -9.26 11.03 2.79
C HIS A 31 -8.62 11.74 1.59
N SER A 32 -7.60 12.57 1.82
CA SER A 32 -6.87 13.28 0.75
C SER A 32 -6.18 12.34 -0.22
N LEU A 33 -5.64 11.22 0.27
CA LEU A 33 -5.04 10.18 -0.58
C LEU A 33 -6.10 9.55 -1.49
N VAL A 34 -7.23 9.12 -0.92
CA VAL A 34 -8.33 8.50 -1.67
C VAL A 34 -8.99 9.49 -2.65
N SER A 35 -9.07 10.77 -2.30
CA SER A 35 -9.59 11.81 -3.21
C SER A 35 -8.62 12.20 -4.33
N GLY A 36 -7.38 11.68 -4.32
CA GLY A 36 -6.33 12.07 -5.26
C GLY A 36 -5.67 13.41 -4.93
N SER A 37 -5.96 14.02 -3.78
CA SER A 37 -5.29 15.24 -3.32
C SER A 37 -3.96 14.90 -2.63
N TYR A 38 -3.02 14.33 -3.40
CA TYR A 38 -1.78 13.77 -2.86
C TYR A 38 -0.89 14.79 -2.14
N GLN A 39 -0.88 16.05 -2.57
CA GLN A 39 -0.14 17.11 -1.87
C GLN A 39 -0.68 17.34 -0.46
N CYS A 40 -2.01 17.41 -0.30
CA CYS A 40 -2.66 17.52 1.01
C CYS A 40 -2.39 16.27 1.87
N ALA A 41 -2.43 15.07 1.25
CA ALA A 41 -2.10 13.83 1.95
C ALA A 41 -0.66 13.85 2.49
N LEU A 42 0.32 14.25 1.66
CA LEU A 42 1.72 14.35 2.07
C LEU A 42 1.93 15.37 3.21
N LEU A 43 1.25 16.51 3.19
CA LEU A 43 1.34 17.50 4.27
C LEU A 43 0.91 16.89 5.62
N GLU A 44 -0.24 16.22 5.65
CA GLU A 44 -0.73 15.54 6.86
C GLU A 44 0.20 14.40 7.28
N TYR A 45 0.71 13.62 6.33
CA TYR A 45 1.61 12.52 6.64
C TYR A 45 2.97 12.97 7.15
N PHE A 46 3.54 14.06 6.62
CA PHE A 46 4.77 14.63 7.15
C PHE A 46 4.56 15.27 8.53
N PHE A 47 3.39 15.85 8.78
CA PHE A 47 3.02 16.31 10.12
C PHE A 47 3.00 15.16 11.13
N ILE A 48 2.46 14.00 10.76
CA ILE A 48 2.43 12.78 11.58
C ILE A 48 3.85 12.22 11.75
N LEU A 49 4.63 12.11 10.68
CA LEU A 49 5.97 11.52 10.69
C LEU A 49 6.90 12.24 11.68
N ARG A 50 6.80 13.57 11.78
CA ARG A 50 7.57 14.37 12.74
C ARG A 50 7.25 14.04 14.20
N ARG A 51 6.04 13.56 14.50
CA ARG A 51 5.56 13.24 15.85
C ARG A 51 5.70 11.75 16.18
N CYS A 52 5.53 10.88 15.19
CA CYS A 52 5.58 9.42 15.36
C CYS A 52 6.55 8.77 14.34
N PRO A 53 7.87 9.02 14.46
CA PRO A 53 8.87 8.49 13.52
C PRO A 53 9.05 6.96 13.63
N SER A 54 8.52 6.31 14.66
CA SER A 54 8.62 4.86 14.85
C SER A 54 7.46 4.08 14.22
N ASN A 55 6.45 4.75 13.67
CA ASN A 55 5.25 4.07 13.17
C ASN A 55 5.48 3.59 11.72
N PRO A 56 5.54 2.27 11.43
CA PRO A 56 5.77 1.78 10.07
C PRO A 56 4.66 2.20 9.10
N LEU A 57 3.41 2.35 9.57
CA LEU A 57 2.29 2.75 8.73
C LEU A 57 2.50 4.11 8.08
N ILE A 58 3.16 5.07 8.77
CA ILE A 58 3.35 6.40 8.18
C ILE A 58 4.30 6.37 6.98
N TYR A 59 5.33 5.53 7.03
CA TYR A 59 6.26 5.32 5.93
C TYR A 59 5.57 4.64 4.75
N LEU A 60 4.73 3.63 5.02
CA LEU A 60 3.91 2.98 3.99
C LEU A 60 3.00 3.98 3.29
N LEU A 61 2.27 4.81 4.05
CA LEU A 61 1.34 5.79 3.49
C LEU A 61 2.04 6.87 2.65
N ILE A 62 3.19 7.38 3.11
CA ILE A 62 4.00 8.33 2.33
C ILE A 62 4.51 7.66 1.05
N GLY A 63 5.09 6.47 1.15
CA GLY A 63 5.59 5.71 0.00
C GLY A 63 4.50 5.44 -1.04
N VAL A 64 3.34 4.94 -0.62
CA VAL A 64 2.17 4.72 -1.48
C VAL A 64 1.70 6.02 -2.12
N THR A 65 1.68 7.14 -1.39
CA THR A 65 1.28 8.45 -1.93
C THR A 65 2.24 8.91 -3.03
N LEU A 66 3.55 8.76 -2.82
CA LEU A 66 4.59 9.11 -3.80
C LEU A 66 4.54 8.21 -5.05
N ILE A 67 4.31 6.90 -4.88
CA ILE A 67 4.10 5.97 -6.00
C ILE A 67 2.83 6.32 -6.79
N ASN A 68 1.76 6.73 -6.11
CA ASN A 68 0.53 7.21 -6.76
C ASN A 68 0.75 8.52 -7.51
N ILE A 69 1.57 9.44 -6.98
CA ILE A 69 2.04 10.60 -7.72
C ILE A 69 2.78 10.11 -8.96
N ALA A 70 3.86 9.33 -8.84
CA ALA A 70 4.66 8.84 -9.96
C ALA A 70 3.85 8.07 -11.03
N SER A 71 2.72 7.47 -10.66
CA SER A 71 1.83 6.75 -11.57
C SER A 71 0.93 7.66 -12.43
N ARG A 72 0.79 8.95 -12.11
CA ARG A 72 -0.04 9.86 -12.91
C ARG A 72 0.60 10.20 -14.25
N ARG A 73 -0.25 10.30 -15.27
CA ARG A 73 0.14 10.79 -16.60
C ARG A 73 0.52 12.28 -16.52
N GLY A 74 1.65 12.66 -17.12
CA GLY A 74 2.06 14.06 -17.29
C GLY A 74 2.95 14.65 -16.18
N ILE A 75 3.45 13.85 -15.24
CA ILE A 75 4.42 14.35 -14.24
C ILE A 75 5.83 14.41 -14.84
N LEU A 76 6.45 15.59 -14.72
CA LEU A 76 7.83 15.82 -15.16
C LEU A 76 8.86 15.08 -14.28
N GLN A 77 8.65 15.05 -12.96
CA GLN A 77 9.57 14.47 -11.97
C GLN A 77 9.21 13.01 -11.60
N LYS A 78 8.80 12.20 -12.58
CA LYS A 78 8.29 10.83 -12.33
C LYS A 78 9.35 9.95 -11.66
N CYS A 79 10.59 10.03 -12.13
CA CYS A 79 11.70 9.25 -11.58
C CYS A 79 12.00 9.64 -10.13
N ASP A 80 12.00 10.94 -9.80
CA ASP A 80 12.29 11.41 -8.44
C ASP A 80 11.20 10.98 -7.45
N CYS A 81 9.93 11.14 -7.81
CA CYS A 81 8.82 10.66 -6.98
C CYS A 81 8.85 9.14 -6.81
N CYS A 82 9.23 8.40 -7.85
CA CYS A 82 9.39 6.95 -7.78
C CYS A 82 10.51 6.56 -6.81
N MET A 83 11.70 7.16 -6.94
CA MET A 83 12.85 6.89 -6.06
C MET A 83 12.54 7.28 -4.60
N GLN A 84 11.90 8.42 -4.38
CA GLN A 84 11.44 8.82 -3.05
C GLN A 84 10.38 7.85 -2.50
N GLY A 85 9.43 7.41 -3.33
CA GLY A 85 8.43 6.43 -2.92
C GLY A 85 9.06 5.15 -2.41
N PHE A 86 10.03 4.60 -3.16
CA PHE A 86 10.74 3.40 -2.74
C PHE A 86 11.69 3.63 -1.56
N SER A 87 12.26 4.82 -1.35
CA SER A 87 13.06 5.07 -0.15
C SER A 87 12.22 5.05 1.13
N PHE A 88 10.99 5.60 1.09
CA PHE A 88 10.04 5.48 2.20
C PHE A 88 9.56 4.04 2.40
N LEU A 89 9.32 3.28 1.32
CA LEU A 89 8.96 1.86 1.42
C LEU A 89 10.08 0.98 1.99
N ALA A 90 11.34 1.26 1.64
CA ALA A 90 12.49 0.59 2.23
C ALA A 90 12.60 0.87 3.73
N LYS A 91 12.32 2.11 4.17
CA LYS A 91 12.28 2.44 5.60
C LYS A 91 11.09 1.77 6.32
N TYR A 92 9.95 1.64 5.64
CA TYR A 92 8.81 0.87 6.14
C TYR A 92 9.21 -0.61 6.38
N GLU A 93 9.88 -1.25 5.41
CA GLU A 93 10.40 -2.61 5.55
C GLU A 93 11.38 -2.74 6.71
N GLU A 94 12.32 -1.80 6.85
CA GLU A 94 13.30 -1.79 7.95
C GLU A 94 12.62 -1.76 9.34
N ILE A 95 11.59 -0.93 9.51
CA ILE A 95 10.90 -0.76 10.81
C ILE A 95 9.91 -1.90 11.07
N ARG A 96 9.19 -2.36 10.04
CA ARG A 96 8.16 -3.39 10.18
C ARG A 96 8.78 -4.79 10.30
N GLY A 97 9.94 -5.00 9.71
CA GLY A 97 10.60 -6.30 9.57
C GLY A 97 10.08 -7.09 8.38
N SER A 98 10.84 -8.12 7.98
CA SER A 98 10.47 -9.02 6.89
C SER A 98 9.28 -9.89 7.28
N CYS A 99 8.08 -9.47 6.88
CA CYS A 99 6.83 -10.14 7.19
C CYS A 99 5.93 -10.24 5.93
N GLN A 100 4.87 -11.05 6.01
CA GLN A 100 3.99 -11.31 4.85
C GLN A 100 3.40 -10.01 4.29
N GLU A 101 3.00 -9.09 5.18
CA GLU A 101 2.48 -7.76 4.84
C GLU A 101 3.47 -6.94 3.99
N VAL A 102 4.74 -6.91 4.40
CA VAL A 102 5.78 -6.12 3.74
C VAL A 102 6.07 -6.67 2.35
N CYS A 103 6.27 -7.99 2.22
CA CYS A 103 6.50 -8.62 0.91
C CYS A 103 5.34 -8.37 -0.05
N TYR A 104 4.09 -8.48 0.42
CA TYR A 104 2.91 -8.22 -0.40
C TYR A 104 2.86 -6.75 -0.85
N ASN A 105 3.07 -5.80 0.06
CA ASN A 105 3.02 -4.38 -0.23
C ASN A 105 4.15 -3.94 -1.18
N MET A 106 5.36 -4.50 -1.03
CA MET A 106 6.46 -4.28 -1.98
C MET A 106 6.13 -4.84 -3.37
N GLY A 107 5.56 -6.05 -3.44
CA GLY A 107 5.06 -6.63 -4.69
C GLY A 107 4.00 -5.75 -5.37
N ARG A 108 3.08 -5.17 -4.59
CA ARG A 108 2.06 -4.22 -5.08
C ARG A 108 2.68 -2.94 -5.64
N ALA A 109 3.66 -2.35 -4.94
CA ALA A 109 4.36 -1.15 -5.40
C ALA A 109 5.12 -1.41 -6.71
N MET A 110 5.86 -2.52 -6.79
CA MET A 110 6.59 -2.93 -8.00
C MET A 110 5.64 -3.19 -9.18
N HIS A 111 4.51 -3.86 -8.91
CA HIS A 111 3.49 -4.14 -9.91
C HIS A 111 2.89 -2.84 -10.46
N GLN A 112 2.53 -1.89 -9.60
CA GLN A 112 1.98 -0.60 -9.99
C GLN A 112 2.95 0.21 -10.87
N MET A 113 4.26 0.09 -10.64
CA MET A 113 5.29 0.76 -11.44
C MET A 113 5.65 0.03 -12.74
N GLY A 114 5.02 -1.12 -13.03
CA GLY A 114 5.28 -1.91 -14.24
C GLY A 114 6.51 -2.82 -14.16
N LEU A 115 7.11 -2.96 -12.97
CA LEU A 115 8.25 -3.86 -12.74
C LEU A 115 7.74 -5.29 -12.47
N VAL A 116 7.10 -5.88 -13.48
CA VAL A 116 6.34 -7.14 -13.41
C VAL A 116 7.18 -8.29 -12.87
N ASN A 117 8.40 -8.48 -13.38
CA ASN A 117 9.27 -9.60 -12.96
C ASN A 117 9.64 -9.52 -11.48
N VAL A 118 9.93 -8.31 -10.98
CA VAL A 118 10.25 -8.07 -9.56
C VAL A 118 9.00 -8.26 -8.70
N ALA A 119 7.84 -7.81 -9.17
CA ALA A 119 6.57 -8.02 -8.48
C ALA A 119 6.24 -9.51 -8.33
N VAL A 120 6.48 -10.34 -9.36
CA VAL A 120 6.29 -11.80 -9.28
C VAL A 120 7.12 -12.40 -8.15
N GLU A 121 8.38 -11.96 -8.00
CA GLU A 121 9.26 -12.47 -6.95
C GLU A 121 8.75 -12.14 -5.54
N TYR A 122 8.35 -10.88 -5.30
CA TYR A 122 7.75 -10.48 -4.03
C TYR A 122 6.43 -11.22 -3.72
N TYR A 123 5.59 -11.45 -4.73
CA TYR A 123 4.37 -12.25 -4.51
C TYR A 123 4.71 -13.70 -4.20
N ARG A 124 5.71 -14.31 -4.84
CA ARG A 124 6.18 -15.67 -4.50
C ARG A 124 6.72 -15.74 -3.08
N GLN A 125 7.47 -14.73 -2.63
CA GLN A 125 7.91 -14.63 -1.23
C GLN A 125 6.70 -14.54 -0.28
N THR A 126 5.68 -13.76 -0.63
CA THR A 126 4.42 -13.69 0.14
C THR A 126 3.76 -15.07 0.26
N LEU A 127 3.80 -15.90 -0.80
CA LEU A 127 3.27 -17.27 -0.78
C LEU A 127 4.09 -18.23 0.09
N ALA A 128 5.39 -17.98 0.23
CA ALA A 128 6.29 -18.78 1.05
C ALA A 128 6.26 -18.40 2.54
N MET A 129 5.61 -17.28 2.90
CA MET A 129 5.53 -16.77 4.27
C MET A 129 4.25 -17.20 4.98
N GLU A 130 4.38 -17.43 6.28
CA GLU A 130 3.26 -17.66 7.19
C GLU A 130 2.49 -16.35 7.46
N PRO A 131 1.17 -16.39 7.69
CA PRO A 131 0.39 -15.20 8.03
C PRO A 131 0.85 -14.55 9.34
N ASP A 132 1.03 -13.23 9.33
CA ASP A 132 1.56 -12.45 10.45
C ASP A 132 0.60 -12.40 11.67
N VAL A 133 -0.71 -12.31 11.41
CA VAL A 133 -1.73 -12.22 12.46
C VAL A 133 -2.43 -13.56 12.62
N ARG A 134 -1.94 -14.37 13.57
CA ARG A 134 -2.64 -15.57 14.05
C ARG A 134 -3.67 -15.18 15.11
N SER A 135 -4.84 -14.70 14.68
CA SER A 135 -5.97 -14.54 15.60
C SER A 135 -6.63 -15.91 15.81
N PRO A 136 -6.83 -16.38 17.05
CA PRO A 136 -7.62 -17.60 17.28
C PRO A 136 -9.11 -17.40 16.97
N HIS A 137 -9.60 -16.16 16.90
CA HIS A 137 -11.02 -15.81 16.76
C HIS A 137 -11.37 -15.25 15.37
N SER A 138 -10.38 -15.12 14.48
CA SER A 138 -10.57 -14.64 13.12
C SER A 138 -9.80 -15.54 12.18
N PHE A 139 -10.28 -15.77 10.96
CA PHE A 139 -9.39 -16.22 9.89
C PHE A 139 -8.18 -15.29 9.93
N GLY A 140 -6.99 -15.82 10.23
CA GLY A 140 -5.78 -15.00 10.32
C GLY A 140 -5.67 -14.11 9.08
N PHE A 141 -5.07 -12.93 9.23
CA PHE A 141 -4.92 -12.01 8.10
C PHE A 141 -3.89 -12.59 7.11
N ASP A 142 -4.35 -13.44 6.20
CA ASP A 142 -3.55 -14.14 5.22
C ASP A 142 -3.63 -13.45 3.87
N LEU A 143 -2.48 -12.97 3.40
CA LEU A 143 -2.33 -12.27 2.12
C LEU A 143 -2.05 -13.23 0.95
N ARG A 144 -1.85 -14.53 1.19
CA ARG A 144 -1.61 -15.51 0.12
C ARG A 144 -2.72 -15.52 -0.94
N PRO A 145 -4.03 -15.55 -0.60
CA PRO A 145 -5.08 -15.52 -1.61
C PRO A 145 -5.04 -14.25 -2.49
N LEU A 146 -4.69 -13.10 -1.90
CA LEU A 146 -4.55 -11.83 -2.64
C LEU A 146 -3.31 -11.85 -3.55
N ALA A 147 -2.19 -12.40 -3.07
CA ALA A 147 -0.97 -12.57 -3.86
C ALA A 147 -1.20 -13.54 -5.03
N VAL A 148 -1.88 -14.67 -4.81
CA VAL A 148 -2.27 -15.62 -5.86
C VAL A 148 -3.15 -14.94 -6.90
N HIS A 149 -4.16 -14.19 -6.47
CA HIS A 149 -5.03 -13.46 -7.41
C HIS A 149 -4.24 -12.50 -8.30
N ASN A 150 -3.32 -11.71 -7.71
CA ASN A 150 -2.46 -10.80 -8.47
C ASN A 150 -1.56 -11.56 -9.46
N LEU A 151 -0.95 -12.69 -9.03
CA LEU A 151 -0.12 -13.53 -9.89
C LEU A 151 -0.90 -14.13 -11.06
N ILE A 152 -2.11 -14.64 -10.83
CA ILE A 152 -2.99 -15.17 -11.87
C ILE A 152 -3.30 -14.08 -12.90
N CYS A 153 -3.64 -12.87 -12.45
CA CYS A 153 -3.87 -11.73 -13.35
C CYS A 153 -2.64 -11.42 -14.21
N MET A 154 -1.44 -11.42 -13.61
CA MET A 154 -0.18 -11.18 -14.34
C MET A 154 0.14 -12.30 -15.34
N TYR A 155 -0.08 -13.57 -14.97
CA TYR A 155 0.12 -14.70 -15.87
C TYR A 155 -0.88 -14.73 -17.02
N ASN A 156 -2.13 -14.33 -16.79
CA ASN A 156 -3.10 -14.16 -17.87
C ASN A 156 -2.69 -13.03 -18.82
N GLN A 157 -2.18 -11.91 -18.31
CA GLN A 157 -1.66 -10.82 -19.13
C GLN A 157 -0.44 -11.22 -19.97
N SER A 158 0.40 -12.14 -19.48
CA SER A 158 1.54 -12.69 -20.22
C SER A 158 1.20 -13.91 -21.08
N ASN A 159 -0.08 -14.27 -21.22
CA ASN A 159 -0.57 -15.47 -21.92
C ASN A 159 -0.03 -16.81 -21.36
N ASN A 160 0.46 -16.84 -20.12
CA ASN A 160 0.86 -18.06 -19.44
C ASN A 160 -0.33 -18.71 -18.71
N ILE A 161 -1.27 -19.24 -19.50
CA ILE A 161 -2.55 -19.79 -19.00
C ILE A 161 -2.32 -21.04 -18.14
N THR A 162 -1.28 -21.84 -18.44
CA THR A 162 -0.98 -23.08 -17.71
C THR A 162 -0.58 -22.78 -16.27
N ALA A 163 0.34 -21.83 -16.05
CA ALA A 163 0.76 -21.41 -14.71
C ALA A 163 -0.38 -20.75 -13.92
N ALA A 164 -1.24 -19.97 -14.59
CA ALA A 164 -2.42 -19.37 -13.96
C ALA A 164 -3.40 -20.44 -13.44
N LYS A 165 -3.66 -21.49 -14.25
CA LYS A 165 -4.52 -22.61 -13.87
C LYS A 165 -3.94 -23.43 -12.72
N ASP A 166 -2.64 -23.70 -12.74
CA ASP A 166 -1.94 -24.42 -11.68
C ASP A 166 -2.07 -23.69 -10.33
N LEU A 167 -1.81 -22.38 -10.30
CA LEU A 167 -1.99 -21.56 -9.09
C LEU A 167 -3.44 -21.53 -8.60
N MET A 168 -4.40 -21.42 -9.52
CA MET A 168 -5.82 -21.42 -9.19
C MET A 168 -6.24 -22.74 -8.53
N GLN A 169 -5.81 -23.87 -9.10
CA GLN A 169 -6.07 -25.20 -8.54
C GLN A 169 -5.41 -25.40 -7.18
N LYS A 170 -4.19 -24.89 -7.00
CA LYS A 170 -3.42 -25.06 -5.77
C LYS A 170 -3.96 -24.26 -4.58
N TYR A 171 -4.50 -23.07 -4.81
CA TYR A 171 -4.80 -22.12 -3.72
C TYR A 171 -6.25 -21.62 -3.67
N LEU A 172 -7.00 -21.64 -4.77
CA LEU A 172 -8.34 -21.04 -4.84
C LEU A 172 -9.48 -22.07 -4.94
N LEU A 173 -9.17 -23.31 -5.31
CA LEU A 173 -10.12 -24.41 -5.28
C LEU A 173 -9.98 -25.16 -3.94
N VAL A 174 -11.11 -25.33 -3.24
CA VAL A 174 -11.22 -26.10 -1.99
C VAL A 174 -11.41 -27.56 -2.31
#